data_AF-A0A7D5FYR6-F1
#
_entry.id   AF-A0A7D5FYR6-F1
#
_cell.length_a   1.000
_cell.length_b   1.000
_cell.length_c   1.000
_cell.angle_alpha   90.00
_cell.angle_beta   90.00
_cell.angle_gamma   90.00
#
_symmetry.space_group_name_H-M   'P 1'
#
loop_
_entity.id
_entity.type
_entity.pdbx_description
1 polymer ?
#
loop_
_entity_poly.entity_id
_entity_poly.type
_entity_poly.pdbx_seq_one_letter_code
_entity_poly.pdbx_strand_id
1 'polypeptide(L)'
;MQNKNSFSWVKEGMTRSISVSIMIYVITRSSISNAYPVFAQQGYENPREATGRIVCANCHLANKPVDIEVPQAVLPDTVFEAVVRIPYDKQLKQVIANGKKGGLNVGAVLILPDGFELAPPDRISPELKEKIGNLSFQSYRPNKRNIIVIGPVPGQKYSEIIFPILSPDPATKKDVHFLKYPIYVGGNRGRGQIYPDGSKSNNTVYNATSAGVVSRIVRKEKGGYEITVVDPSDGHQVVDIVPSGPELLVSEGESIKLDQPLTSNPNVGGFGQGDAEVVLQDPLRVQGLLFFFAFVILAQVFLVLKKKQFEKVQLYEMNF
;
A
#
# COMPACT_ATOMS: atom_id res chain seq x y z
N MET A 1 18.74 22.15 -66.37
CA MET A 1 19.09 22.16 -64.94
C MET A 1 17.88 21.70 -64.14
N GLN A 2 17.85 20.42 -63.72
CA GLN A 2 16.81 19.90 -62.83
C GLN A 2 17.52 19.43 -61.56
N ASN A 3 17.73 20.36 -60.62
CA ASN A 3 18.26 20.07 -59.30
C ASN A 3 17.12 19.43 -58.49
N LYS A 4 16.91 18.12 -58.68
CA LYS A 4 15.96 17.36 -57.86
C LYS A 4 16.48 17.33 -56.43
N ASN A 5 15.63 17.78 -55.51
CA ASN A 5 15.69 17.85 -54.05
C ASN A 5 16.31 16.63 -53.33
N SER A 6 17.60 16.33 -53.56
CA SER A 6 18.38 15.34 -52.81
C SER A 6 18.30 15.59 -51.29
N PHE A 7 18.24 16.87 -50.90
CA PHE A 7 18.17 17.29 -49.50
C PHE A 7 16.86 16.89 -48.79
N SER A 8 15.72 16.80 -49.49
CA SER A 8 14.45 16.42 -48.83
C SER A 8 14.40 14.92 -48.55
N TRP A 9 14.92 14.10 -49.47
CA TRP A 9 15.01 12.65 -49.32
C TRP A 9 15.94 12.24 -48.16
N VAL A 10 17.07 12.92 -48.01
CA VAL A 10 17.99 12.71 -46.88
C VAL A 10 17.33 13.09 -45.55
N LYS A 11 16.57 14.19 -45.53
CA LYS A 11 15.85 14.65 -44.32
C LYS A 11 14.75 13.68 -43.89
N GLU A 12 13.98 13.13 -44.83
CA GLU A 12 12.96 12.09 -44.54
C GLU A 12 13.57 10.76 -44.09
N GLY A 13 14.71 10.36 -44.67
CA GLY A 13 15.45 9.18 -44.22
C GLY A 13 15.97 9.32 -42.79
N MET A 14 16.51 10.49 -42.43
CA MET A 14 16.98 10.79 -41.09
C MET A 14 15.84 10.82 -40.06
N THR A 15 14.71 11.47 -40.34
CA THR A 15 13.58 11.52 -39.40
C THR A 15 12.95 10.14 -39.18
N ARG A 16 12.87 9.30 -40.22
CA ARG A 16 12.44 7.89 -40.08
C ARG A 16 13.42 7.08 -39.22
N SER A 17 14.73 7.23 -39.44
CA SER A 17 15.75 6.50 -38.67
C SER A 17 15.75 6.89 -37.19
N ILE A 18 15.60 8.18 -36.88
CA ILE A 18 15.47 8.68 -35.51
C ILE A 18 14.19 8.13 -34.86
N SER A 19 13.06 8.14 -35.58
CA SER A 19 11.78 7.64 -35.07
C SER A 19 11.83 6.14 -34.76
N VAL A 20 12.47 5.34 -35.63
CA VAL A 20 12.67 3.90 -35.41
C VAL A 20 13.61 3.66 -34.23
N SER A 21 14.68 4.45 -34.10
CA SER A 21 15.62 4.35 -32.98
C SER A 21 14.96 4.68 -31.63
N ILE A 22 14.09 5.70 -31.60
CA ILE A 22 13.28 6.05 -30.40
C ILE A 22 12.31 4.91 -30.08
N MET A 23 11.66 4.33 -31.09
CA MET A 23 10.71 3.23 -30.87
C MET A 23 11.41 1.96 -30.33
N ILE A 24 12.59 1.62 -30.86
CA ILE A 24 13.42 0.51 -30.36
C ILE A 24 13.92 0.79 -28.94
N TYR A 25 14.27 2.04 -28.61
CA TYR A 25 14.64 2.43 -27.25
C TYR A 25 13.47 2.29 -26.26
N VAL A 26 12.24 2.57 -26.69
CA VAL A 26 11.03 2.39 -25.87
C VAL A 26 10.71 0.90 -25.67
N ILE A 27 10.86 0.06 -26.70
CA ILE A 27 10.59 -1.39 -26.63
C ILE A 27 11.65 -2.15 -25.81
N THR A 28 12.91 -1.68 -25.80
CA THR A 28 14.02 -2.33 -25.08
C THR A 28 14.13 -1.90 -23.61
N ARG A 29 13.29 -0.97 -23.14
CA ARG A 29 13.16 -0.69 -21.70
C ARG A 29 12.46 -1.88 -21.03
N SER A 30 13.28 -2.75 -20.47
CA SER A 30 12.85 -3.75 -19.49
C SER A 30 12.17 -3.03 -18.31
N SER A 31 10.93 -3.42 -18.02
CA SER A 31 10.14 -2.91 -16.91
C SER A 31 10.86 -3.20 -15.60
N ILE A 32 11.48 -2.19 -14.99
CA ILE A 32 12.10 -2.32 -13.67
C ILE A 32 10.96 -2.39 -12.66
N SER A 33 10.65 -3.60 -12.18
CA SER A 33 9.56 -3.82 -11.22
C SER A 33 9.97 -3.33 -9.82
N ASN A 34 9.30 -2.30 -9.33
CA ASN A 34 9.21 -1.91 -7.92
C ASN A 34 7.77 -2.16 -7.43
N ALA A 35 7.51 -1.97 -6.14
CA ALA A 35 6.14 -1.99 -5.61
C ALA A 35 5.39 -0.73 -6.05
N TYR A 36 4.52 -0.81 -7.05
CA TYR A 36 3.88 0.36 -7.63
C TYR A 36 2.37 0.42 -7.34
N PRO A 37 1.88 1.48 -6.66
CA PRO A 37 0.46 1.79 -6.59
C PRO A 37 -0.20 1.99 -7.96
N VAL A 38 0.58 2.36 -8.99
CA VAL A 38 0.07 2.61 -10.35
C VAL A 38 -0.68 1.41 -10.95
N PHE A 39 -0.26 0.18 -10.62
CA PHE A 39 -0.94 -1.01 -11.14
C PHE A 39 -2.33 -1.18 -10.55
N ALA A 40 -2.53 -0.79 -9.28
CA ALA A 40 -3.86 -0.73 -8.70
C ALA A 40 -4.71 0.32 -9.44
N GLN A 41 -4.18 1.54 -9.61
CA GLN A 41 -4.87 2.65 -10.29
C GLN A 41 -5.28 2.31 -11.73
N GLN A 42 -4.49 1.51 -12.45
CA GLN A 42 -4.77 1.08 -13.81
C GLN A 42 -5.76 -0.09 -13.88
N GLY A 43 -5.63 -1.05 -12.97
CA GLY A 43 -6.39 -2.31 -13.01
C GLY A 43 -7.73 -2.28 -12.27
N TYR A 44 -7.92 -1.36 -11.31
CA TYR A 44 -9.06 -1.37 -10.40
C TYR A 44 -9.65 0.02 -10.22
N GLU A 45 -10.98 0.12 -10.33
CA GLU A 45 -11.70 1.38 -10.15
C GLU A 45 -11.66 1.89 -8.70
N ASN A 46 -11.78 0.96 -7.74
CA ASN A 46 -11.68 1.22 -6.32
C ASN A 46 -10.59 0.31 -5.74
N PRO A 47 -9.62 0.84 -4.95
CA PRO A 47 -8.59 0.00 -4.37
C PRO A 47 -9.10 -0.91 -3.25
N ARG A 48 -10.35 -0.75 -2.77
CA ARG A 48 -10.98 -1.61 -1.76
C ARG A 48 -12.22 -2.27 -2.33
N GLU A 49 -12.22 -3.59 -2.28
CA GLU A 49 -13.34 -4.44 -2.70
C GLU A 49 -14.48 -4.37 -1.68
N ALA A 50 -15.68 -4.82 -2.08
CA ALA A 50 -16.85 -4.86 -1.20
C ALA A 50 -16.64 -5.73 0.07
N THR A 51 -15.74 -6.70 -0.01
CA THR A 51 -15.30 -7.56 1.11
C THR A 51 -14.43 -6.82 2.13
N GLY A 52 -13.97 -5.61 1.80
CA GLY A 52 -13.00 -4.84 2.59
C GLY A 52 -11.53 -5.17 2.28
N ARG A 53 -11.27 -6.14 1.40
CA ARG A 53 -9.92 -6.45 0.90
C ARG A 53 -9.40 -5.33 0.00
N ILE A 54 -8.13 -4.98 0.16
CA ILE A 54 -7.43 -4.04 -0.72
C ILE A 54 -6.74 -4.80 -1.85
N VAL A 55 -6.92 -4.32 -3.07
CA VAL A 55 -6.54 -5.00 -4.33
C VAL A 55 -5.03 -5.26 -4.46
N CYS A 56 -4.19 -4.56 -3.68
CA CYS A 56 -2.75 -4.83 -3.58
C CYS A 56 -2.47 -6.28 -3.16
N ALA A 57 -3.34 -6.88 -2.36
CA ALA A 57 -3.24 -8.28 -1.92
C ALA A 57 -3.45 -9.29 -3.07
N ASN A 58 -3.90 -8.87 -4.26
CA ASN A 58 -4.03 -9.75 -5.42
C ASN A 58 -2.68 -10.06 -6.07
N CYS A 59 -1.67 -9.18 -5.88
CA CYS A 59 -0.32 -9.37 -6.42
C CYS A 59 0.73 -9.55 -5.31
N HIS A 60 0.52 -8.95 -4.14
CA HIS A 60 1.39 -9.07 -2.97
C HIS A 60 0.81 -10.10 -2.00
N LEU A 61 1.21 -11.36 -2.19
CA LEU A 61 0.54 -12.52 -1.61
C LEU A 61 0.99 -12.84 -0.18
N ALA A 62 2.15 -12.33 0.24
CA ALA A 62 2.62 -12.49 1.62
C ALA A 62 1.93 -11.48 2.53
N ASN A 63 1.46 -11.93 3.69
CA ASN A 63 0.86 -11.08 4.71
C ASN A 63 1.91 -10.62 5.72
N LYS A 64 1.96 -9.31 6.00
CA LYS A 64 2.82 -8.71 7.01
C LYS A 64 2.12 -7.52 7.66
N PRO A 65 2.29 -7.26 8.97
CA PRO A 65 1.53 -6.22 9.67
C PRO A 65 1.86 -4.81 9.17
N VAL A 66 0.84 -3.96 9.15
CA VAL A 66 0.89 -2.52 8.89
C VAL A 66 0.06 -1.87 9.99
N ASP A 67 0.51 -0.73 10.47
CA ASP A 67 -0.16 -0.01 11.56
C ASP A 67 -0.47 1.42 11.11
N ILE A 68 -1.53 2.00 11.70
CA ILE A 68 -2.00 3.34 11.40
C ILE A 68 -2.36 4.06 12.70
N GLU A 69 -1.72 5.21 12.91
CA GLU A 69 -2.03 6.11 14.02
C GLU A 69 -2.70 7.38 13.49
N VAL A 70 -3.86 7.70 14.05
CA VAL A 70 -4.62 8.93 13.77
C VAL A 70 -5.11 9.52 15.08
N PRO A 71 -5.37 10.84 15.15
CA PRO A 71 -6.03 11.43 16.29
C PRO A 71 -7.40 10.81 16.53
N GLN A 72 -7.78 10.64 17.79
CA GLN A 72 -9.11 10.13 18.16
C GLN A 72 -10.23 11.03 17.63
N ALA A 73 -10.03 12.34 17.66
CA ALA A 73 -10.95 13.34 17.16
C ALA A 73 -10.21 14.50 16.50
N VAL A 74 -10.85 15.09 15.49
CA VAL A 74 -10.37 16.28 14.77
C VAL A 74 -11.49 17.29 14.65
N LEU A 75 -11.13 18.57 14.69
CA LEU A 75 -12.04 19.67 14.39
C LEU A 75 -12.24 19.81 12.87
N PRO A 76 -13.30 20.47 12.40
CA PRO A 76 -13.46 20.81 10.97
C PRO A 76 -12.35 21.75 10.47
N ASP A 77 -12.07 21.72 9.16
CA ASP A 77 -11.05 22.55 8.47
C ASP A 77 -9.68 22.57 9.19
N THR A 78 -9.26 21.42 9.69
CA THR A 78 -8.03 21.27 10.49
C THR A 78 -7.09 20.28 9.82
N VAL A 79 -5.81 20.64 9.73
CA VAL A 79 -4.76 19.72 9.25
C VAL A 79 -4.32 18.83 10.40
N PHE A 80 -4.31 17.52 10.17
CA PHE A 80 -3.83 16.53 11.12
C PHE A 80 -2.93 15.49 10.46
N GLU A 81 -2.17 14.77 11.27
CA GLU A 81 -1.23 13.74 10.83
C GLU A 81 -1.92 12.38 10.88
N ALA A 82 -1.88 11.63 9.77
CA ALA A 82 -2.15 10.20 9.77
C ALA A 82 -0.83 9.45 9.52
N VAL A 83 -0.36 8.70 10.51
CA VAL A 83 0.96 8.06 10.50
C VAL A 83 0.80 6.59 10.13
N VAL A 84 1.33 6.19 8.99
CA VAL A 84 1.31 4.81 8.51
C VAL A 84 2.67 4.16 8.72
N ARG A 85 2.71 3.11 9.53
CA ARG A 85 3.92 2.33 9.82
C ARG A 85 3.93 1.02 9.04
N ILE A 86 5.00 0.82 8.29
CA ILE A 86 5.25 -0.38 7.47
C ILE A 86 6.56 -1.01 8.00
N PRO A 87 6.52 -1.65 9.19
CA PRO A 87 7.73 -2.13 9.84
C PRO A 87 8.34 -3.31 9.08
N TYR A 88 9.67 -3.38 8.94
CA TYR A 88 10.32 -4.60 8.46
C TYR A 88 11.77 -4.62 8.94
N ASP A 89 12.38 -5.80 8.91
CA ASP A 89 13.81 -5.92 9.19
C ASP A 89 14.62 -5.31 8.05
N LYS A 90 15.25 -4.18 8.34
CA LYS A 90 16.05 -3.36 7.43
C LYS A 90 17.35 -4.05 6.99
N GLN A 91 17.77 -5.12 7.67
CA GLN A 91 18.93 -5.92 7.26
C GLN A 91 18.60 -6.89 6.12
N LEU A 92 17.31 -7.23 5.96
CA LEU A 92 16.87 -8.14 4.89
C LEU A 92 17.02 -7.49 3.52
N LYS A 93 17.45 -8.31 2.57
CA LYS A 93 17.51 -7.97 1.15
C LYS A 93 16.56 -8.87 0.37
N GLN A 94 15.88 -8.32 -0.62
CA GLN A 94 14.99 -9.06 -1.51
C GLN A 94 15.66 -9.35 -2.86
N VAL A 95 15.12 -10.30 -3.60
CA VAL A 95 15.47 -10.52 -5.01
C VAL A 95 14.91 -9.37 -5.86
N ILE A 96 15.79 -8.65 -6.56
CA ILE A 96 15.39 -7.62 -7.54
C ILE A 96 15.21 -8.23 -8.93
N ALA A 97 14.72 -7.45 -9.90
CA ALA A 97 14.32 -7.95 -11.22
C ALA A 97 15.43 -8.70 -12.00
N ASN A 98 16.70 -8.39 -11.74
CA ASN A 98 17.85 -9.06 -12.38
C ASN A 98 18.35 -10.31 -11.62
N GLY A 99 17.68 -10.72 -10.54
CA GLY A 99 18.03 -11.87 -9.71
C GLY A 99 19.04 -11.61 -8.59
N LYS A 100 19.66 -10.41 -8.52
CA LYS A 100 20.54 -10.03 -7.40
C LYS A 100 19.73 -9.70 -6.15
N LYS A 101 20.40 -9.66 -4.99
CA LYS A 101 19.82 -9.19 -3.72
C LYS A 101 19.96 -7.67 -3.59
N GLY A 102 18.86 -6.97 -3.29
CA GLY A 102 18.79 -5.52 -3.13
C GLY A 102 17.86 -5.08 -2.01
N GLY A 103 17.79 -3.77 -1.76
CA GLY A 103 16.93 -3.20 -0.71
C GLY A 103 15.44 -3.32 -1.01
N LEU A 104 14.62 -3.09 0.03
CA LEU A 104 13.17 -3.06 -0.08
C LEU A 104 12.65 -1.64 -0.26
N ASN A 105 11.70 -1.48 -1.16
CA ASN A 105 10.88 -0.28 -1.29
C ASN A 105 9.53 -0.50 -0.61
N VAL A 106 8.91 0.59 -0.19
CA VAL A 106 7.58 0.58 0.40
C VAL A 106 6.62 1.44 -0.41
N GLY A 107 5.33 1.15 -0.24
CA GLY A 107 4.25 1.95 -0.78
C GLY A 107 3.00 1.75 0.06
N ALA A 108 2.08 2.71 -0.01
CA ALA A 108 0.84 2.67 0.73
C ALA A 108 -0.32 3.27 -0.08
N VAL A 109 -1.52 2.81 0.25
CA VAL A 109 -2.80 3.41 -0.12
C VAL A 109 -3.55 3.74 1.16
N LEU A 110 -3.98 4.99 1.30
CA LEU A 110 -4.79 5.49 2.41
C LEU A 110 -6.15 5.89 1.85
N ILE A 111 -7.20 5.28 2.38
CA ILE A 111 -8.59 5.48 1.96
C ILE A 111 -9.27 6.25 3.08
N LEU A 112 -9.56 7.52 2.81
CA LEU A 112 -10.20 8.42 3.75
C LEU A 112 -11.72 8.50 3.47
N PRO A 113 -12.50 8.94 4.46
CA PRO A 113 -13.90 9.26 4.26
C PRO A 113 -14.07 10.38 3.24
N ASP A 114 -15.25 10.46 2.62
CA ASP A 114 -15.54 11.55 1.69
C ASP A 114 -15.43 12.92 2.38
N GLY A 115 -14.93 13.90 1.62
CA GLY A 115 -14.67 15.24 2.10
C GLY A 115 -13.27 15.46 2.70
N PHE A 116 -12.63 14.42 3.26
CA PHE A 116 -11.23 14.45 3.68
C PHE A 116 -10.31 14.41 2.46
N GLU A 117 -9.24 15.18 2.48
CA GLU A 117 -8.28 15.22 1.38
C GLU A 117 -6.86 15.54 1.89
N LEU A 118 -5.88 15.42 1.00
CA LEU A 118 -4.51 15.84 1.30
C LEU A 118 -4.50 17.35 1.57
N ALA A 119 -3.84 17.77 2.65
CA ALA A 119 -3.71 19.18 2.98
C ALA A 119 -2.98 19.95 1.87
N PRO A 120 -3.48 21.13 1.46
CA PRO A 120 -2.77 22.02 0.56
C PRO A 120 -1.38 22.39 1.11
N PRO A 121 -0.33 22.52 0.26
CA PRO A 121 1.03 22.78 0.72
C PRO A 121 1.21 24.05 1.57
N ASP A 122 0.35 25.05 1.39
CA ASP A 122 0.31 26.31 2.15
C ASP A 122 -0.31 26.16 3.54
N ARG A 123 -1.11 25.11 3.77
CA ARG A 123 -1.71 24.79 5.07
C ARG A 123 -0.85 23.85 5.92
N ILE A 124 0.22 23.28 5.35
CA ILE A 124 1.13 22.37 6.06
C ILE A 124 2.17 23.19 6.84
N SER A 125 2.27 22.93 8.14
CA SER A 125 3.27 23.61 8.99
C SER A 125 4.71 23.26 8.55
N PRO A 126 5.69 24.15 8.77
CA PRO A 126 7.09 23.87 8.44
C PRO A 126 7.63 22.61 9.11
N GLU A 127 7.25 22.36 10.37
CA GLU A 127 7.62 21.16 11.13
C GLU A 127 7.09 19.88 10.45
N LEU A 128 5.80 19.88 10.07
CA LEU A 128 5.20 18.73 9.40
C LEU A 128 5.80 18.51 8.01
N LYS A 129 6.13 19.58 7.29
CA LYS A 129 6.79 19.51 5.98
C LYS A 129 8.17 18.87 6.08
N GLU A 130 8.93 19.16 7.14
CA GLU A 130 10.23 18.54 7.40
C GLU A 130 10.08 17.03 7.70
N LYS A 131 9.11 16.64 8.54
CA LYS A 131 8.80 15.24 8.84
C LYS A 131 8.42 14.43 7.60
N ILE A 132 7.61 15.01 6.71
CA ILE A 132 7.21 14.39 5.43
C ILE A 132 8.42 14.26 4.49
N GLY A 133 9.31 15.24 4.49
CA GLY A 133 10.47 15.28 3.60
C GLY A 133 10.07 15.38 2.13
N ASN A 134 10.73 14.58 1.28
CA ASN A 134 10.57 14.64 -0.19
C ASN A 134 9.52 13.65 -0.72
N LEU A 135 8.55 13.28 0.12
CA LEU A 135 7.47 12.39 -0.27
C LEU A 135 6.48 13.13 -1.17
N SER A 136 6.04 12.44 -2.23
CA SER A 136 5.03 12.93 -3.16
C SER A 136 3.80 12.03 -3.05
N PHE A 137 2.69 12.62 -2.64
CA PHE A 137 1.40 11.97 -2.54
C PHE A 137 0.61 12.20 -3.83
N GLN A 138 -0.16 11.20 -4.24
CA GLN A 138 -1.02 11.30 -5.41
C GLN A 138 -2.42 10.84 -5.05
N SER A 139 -3.43 11.43 -5.67
CA SER A 139 -4.78 10.88 -5.60
C SER A 139 -4.88 9.63 -6.46
N TYR A 140 -5.66 8.64 -6.00
CA TYR A 140 -5.87 7.38 -6.70
C TYR A 140 -6.46 7.60 -8.11
N ARG A 141 -7.41 8.55 -8.20
CA ARG A 141 -7.93 9.09 -9.45
C ARG A 141 -8.13 10.60 -9.34
N PRO A 142 -8.20 11.34 -10.45
CA PRO A 142 -8.46 12.80 -10.43
C PRO A 142 -9.73 13.20 -9.68
N ASN A 143 -10.76 12.35 -9.70
CA ASN A 143 -12.05 12.54 -9.02
C ASN A 143 -12.12 11.90 -7.62
N LYS A 144 -11.08 11.20 -7.16
CA LYS A 144 -11.03 10.51 -5.86
C LYS A 144 -9.93 11.11 -4.99
N ARG A 145 -10.15 12.33 -4.50
CA ARG A 145 -9.18 13.08 -3.69
C ARG A 145 -8.97 12.50 -2.28
N ASN A 146 -9.98 11.81 -1.76
CA ASN A 146 -9.95 11.13 -0.47
C ASN A 146 -9.16 9.82 -0.48
N ILE A 147 -8.76 9.32 -1.64
CA ILE A 147 -7.94 8.12 -1.74
C ILE A 147 -6.54 8.53 -2.17
N ILE A 148 -5.58 8.37 -1.27
CA ILE A 148 -4.21 8.84 -1.44
C ILE A 148 -3.28 7.64 -1.60
N VAL A 149 -2.43 7.68 -2.61
CA VAL A 149 -1.41 6.67 -2.87
C VAL A 149 -0.01 7.26 -2.80
N ILE A 150 0.93 6.44 -2.36
CA ILE A 150 2.35 6.78 -2.34
C ILE A 150 3.21 5.56 -2.59
N GLY A 151 4.35 5.77 -3.25
CA GLY A 151 5.34 4.75 -3.52
C GLY A 151 5.54 4.48 -5.01
N PRO A 152 6.61 3.74 -5.37
CA PRO A 152 7.61 3.18 -4.47
C PRO A 152 8.54 4.24 -3.89
N VAL A 153 8.85 4.14 -2.59
CA VAL A 153 9.87 4.95 -1.92
C VAL A 153 10.86 4.06 -1.16
N PRO A 154 12.11 4.52 -0.91
CA PRO A 154 13.10 3.71 -0.20
C PRO A 154 12.65 3.32 1.21
N GLY A 155 12.46 2.02 1.45
CA GLY A 155 11.95 1.52 2.73
C GLY A 155 12.90 1.74 3.91
N GLN A 156 14.21 1.89 3.66
CA GLN A 156 15.19 2.18 4.71
C GLN A 156 14.88 3.50 5.42
N LYS A 157 14.46 4.50 4.63
CA LYS A 157 14.17 5.86 5.06
C LYS A 157 12.71 6.03 5.47
N TYR A 158 11.78 5.44 4.72
CA TYR A 158 10.35 5.69 4.85
C TYR A 158 9.58 4.49 5.39
N SER A 159 10.10 3.81 6.42
CA SER A 159 9.35 2.76 7.12
C SER A 159 8.12 3.30 7.87
N GLU A 160 8.11 4.61 8.12
CA GLU A 160 6.99 5.38 8.62
C GLU A 160 6.68 6.49 7.61
N ILE A 161 5.40 6.67 7.28
CA ILE A 161 4.92 7.62 6.28
C ILE A 161 3.84 8.47 6.93
N ILE A 162 4.08 9.79 7.01
CA ILE A 162 3.13 10.73 7.61
C ILE A 162 2.33 11.38 6.48
N PHE A 163 1.00 11.23 6.53
CA PHE A 163 0.07 11.84 5.60
C PHE A 163 -0.51 13.11 6.22
N PRO A 164 -0.31 14.29 5.61
CA PRO A 164 -0.96 15.53 6.05
C PRO A 164 -2.40 15.57 5.53
N ILE A 165 -3.38 15.33 6.38
CA ILE A 165 -4.80 15.26 6.00
C ILE A 165 -5.53 16.52 6.46
N LEU A 166 -6.34 17.10 5.58
CA LEU A 166 -7.26 18.18 5.92
C LEU A 166 -8.66 17.59 6.17
N SER A 167 -9.22 17.87 7.35
CA SER A 167 -10.60 17.51 7.67
C SER A 167 -11.60 18.42 6.94
N PRO A 168 -12.74 17.89 6.50
CA PRO A 168 -13.81 18.69 5.90
C PRO A 168 -14.51 19.57 6.93
N ASP A 169 -15.26 20.56 6.45
CA ASP A 169 -16.13 21.40 7.26
C ASP A 169 -17.61 21.20 6.88
N PRO A 170 -18.43 20.59 7.77
CA PRO A 170 -19.88 20.44 7.56
C PRO A 170 -20.66 21.76 7.38
N ALA A 171 -20.12 22.90 7.80
CA ALA A 171 -20.77 24.19 7.56
C ALA A 171 -20.81 24.51 6.06
N THR A 172 -19.74 24.18 5.34
CA THR A 172 -19.56 24.45 3.90
C THR A 172 -19.91 23.25 3.01
N LYS A 173 -19.58 22.01 3.41
CA LYS A 173 -19.86 20.77 2.68
C LYS A 173 -21.07 20.05 3.28
N LYS A 174 -22.22 20.07 2.60
CA LYS A 174 -23.51 19.56 3.13
C LYS A 174 -23.63 18.04 3.18
N ASP A 175 -22.78 17.34 2.44
CA ASP A 175 -22.65 15.89 2.37
C ASP A 175 -21.79 15.29 3.50
N VAL A 176 -21.16 16.15 4.31
CA VAL A 176 -20.33 15.75 5.46
C VAL A 176 -21.06 16.07 6.76
N HIS A 177 -20.94 15.17 7.74
CA HIS A 177 -21.59 15.30 9.04
C HIS A 177 -20.62 15.03 10.19
N PHE A 178 -20.92 15.55 11.38
CA PHE A 178 -20.14 15.27 12.58
C PHE A 178 -20.42 13.86 13.09
N LEU A 179 -19.62 12.92 12.62
CA LEU A 179 -19.72 11.48 12.87
C LEU A 179 -18.34 10.88 13.17
N LYS A 180 -18.35 9.62 13.60
CA LYS A 180 -17.16 8.77 13.62
C LYS A 180 -17.01 8.11 12.26
N TYR A 181 -15.86 8.30 11.63
CA TYR A 181 -15.59 7.80 10.29
C TYR A 181 -14.46 6.78 10.28
N PRO A 182 -14.54 5.73 9.44
CA PRO A 182 -13.46 4.77 9.26
C PRO A 182 -12.39 5.30 8.30
N ILE A 183 -11.13 4.97 8.58
CA ILE A 183 -9.97 5.17 7.70
C ILE A 183 -9.37 3.79 7.44
N TYR A 184 -9.14 3.46 6.17
CA TYR A 184 -8.54 2.19 5.79
C TYR A 184 -7.16 2.42 5.19
N VAL A 185 -6.19 1.60 5.55
CA VAL A 185 -4.84 1.65 4.99
C VAL A 185 -4.42 0.29 4.43
N GLY A 186 -3.75 0.32 3.30
CA GLY A 186 -2.98 -0.80 2.78
C GLY A 186 -1.52 -0.38 2.65
N GLY A 187 -0.59 -1.16 3.23
CA GLY A 187 0.84 -0.90 3.15
C GLY A 187 1.59 -2.12 2.63
N ASN A 188 2.55 -1.91 1.74
CA ASN A 188 3.40 -2.98 1.21
C ASN A 188 4.88 -2.66 1.43
N ARG A 189 5.67 -3.70 1.72
CA ARG A 189 7.13 -3.68 1.54
C ARG A 189 7.59 -4.80 0.61
N GLY A 190 8.56 -4.50 -0.26
CA GLY A 190 9.13 -5.47 -1.19
C GLY A 190 8.29 -5.68 -2.46
N ARG A 191 8.80 -6.50 -3.38
CA ARG A 191 8.21 -6.72 -4.71
C ARG A 191 7.06 -7.72 -4.70
N GLY A 192 6.10 -7.54 -5.60
CA GLY A 192 4.96 -8.45 -5.77
C GLY A 192 5.32 -9.75 -6.50
N GLN A 193 4.41 -10.73 -6.42
CA GLN A 193 4.56 -12.07 -6.97
C GLN A 193 3.98 -12.19 -8.39
N ILE A 194 3.01 -11.34 -8.74
CA ILE A 194 2.23 -11.42 -9.99
C ILE A 194 2.24 -10.05 -10.69
N TYR A 195 2.42 -10.06 -12.01
CA TYR A 195 2.32 -8.88 -12.86
C TYR A 195 0.88 -8.64 -13.34
N PRO A 196 0.53 -7.42 -13.80
CA PRO A 196 -0.82 -7.13 -14.30
C PRO A 196 -1.29 -8.01 -15.46
N ASP A 197 -0.36 -8.60 -16.24
CA ASP A 197 -0.66 -9.55 -17.31
C ASP A 197 -0.92 -10.99 -16.83
N GLY A 198 -0.86 -11.22 -15.51
CA GLY A 198 -1.01 -12.52 -14.88
C GLY A 198 0.26 -13.36 -14.79
N SER A 199 1.38 -12.89 -15.38
CA SER A 199 2.64 -13.63 -15.32
C SER A 199 3.28 -13.56 -13.93
N LYS A 200 3.99 -14.64 -13.56
CA LYS A 200 4.74 -14.71 -12.29
C LYS A 200 6.01 -13.87 -12.35
N SER A 201 6.34 -13.20 -11.25
CA SER A 201 7.62 -12.51 -11.07
C SER A 201 8.71 -13.48 -10.57
N ASN A 202 9.97 -13.05 -10.61
CA ASN A 202 11.07 -13.80 -9.99
C ASN A 202 11.12 -13.72 -8.45
N ASN A 203 10.09 -13.16 -7.81
CA ASN A 203 9.95 -13.06 -6.35
C ASN A 203 8.81 -13.96 -5.82
N THR A 204 8.69 -15.17 -6.38
CA THR A 204 7.69 -16.18 -6.03
C THR A 204 8.25 -17.58 -6.20
N VAL A 205 7.49 -18.59 -5.78
CA VAL A 205 7.81 -20.01 -5.94
C VAL A 205 7.40 -20.50 -7.34
N TYR A 206 8.27 -21.28 -7.97
CA TYR A 206 7.99 -22.01 -9.21
C TYR A 206 7.73 -23.48 -8.88
N ASN A 207 6.61 -24.00 -9.37
CA ASN A 207 6.16 -25.37 -9.13
C ASN A 207 6.31 -26.20 -10.41
N ALA A 208 6.37 -27.53 -10.26
CA ALA A 208 6.41 -28.48 -11.34
C ALA A 208 5.10 -28.49 -12.13
N THR A 209 5.17 -28.38 -13.45
CA THR A 209 3.98 -28.41 -14.33
C THR A 209 3.43 -29.82 -14.53
N SER A 210 4.23 -30.86 -14.25
CA SER A 210 3.85 -32.26 -14.37
C SER A 210 4.54 -33.13 -13.32
N ALA A 211 3.97 -34.30 -13.03
CA ALA A 211 4.67 -35.33 -12.25
C ALA A 211 5.63 -36.09 -13.16
N GLY A 212 6.76 -36.57 -12.63
CA GLY A 212 7.74 -37.32 -13.41
C GLY A 212 9.10 -37.39 -12.73
N VAL A 213 10.13 -37.67 -13.53
CA VAL A 213 11.54 -37.68 -13.08
C VAL A 213 12.26 -36.50 -13.73
N VAL A 214 13.02 -35.75 -12.95
CA VAL A 214 13.86 -34.65 -13.45
C VAL A 214 15.01 -35.25 -14.26
N SER A 215 14.97 -35.12 -15.58
CA SER A 215 16.00 -35.71 -16.46
C SER A 215 17.21 -34.82 -16.62
N ARG A 216 17.02 -33.49 -16.64
CA ARG A 216 18.10 -32.53 -16.89
C ARG A 216 17.78 -31.15 -16.34
N ILE A 217 18.77 -30.49 -15.75
CA ILE A 217 18.72 -29.11 -15.27
C ILE A 217 19.81 -28.30 -15.98
N VAL A 218 19.40 -27.35 -16.84
CA VAL A 218 20.33 -26.47 -17.56
C VAL A 218 20.28 -25.06 -16.98
N ARG A 219 21.44 -24.53 -16.57
CA ARG A 219 21.56 -23.13 -16.14
C ARG A 219 21.62 -22.21 -17.34
N LYS A 220 20.74 -21.19 -17.40
CA LYS A 220 20.70 -20.22 -18.51
C LYS A 220 21.78 -19.14 -18.35
N GLU A 221 22.28 -18.61 -19.48
CA GLU A 221 23.30 -17.55 -19.51
C GLU A 221 22.89 -16.28 -18.75
N LYS A 222 21.61 -15.90 -18.83
CA LYS A 222 21.04 -14.73 -18.12
C LYS A 222 20.66 -15.02 -16.65
N GLY A 223 21.09 -16.18 -16.13
CA GLY A 223 20.64 -16.73 -14.85
C GLY A 223 19.29 -17.44 -14.95
N GLY A 224 18.96 -18.22 -13.92
CA GLY A 224 17.79 -19.11 -13.91
C GLY A 224 18.10 -20.51 -14.45
N TYR A 225 17.06 -21.33 -14.55
CA TYR A 225 17.13 -22.75 -14.84
C TYR A 225 16.09 -23.17 -15.88
N GLU A 226 16.45 -24.17 -16.67
CA GLU A 226 15.54 -24.94 -17.51
C GLU A 226 15.54 -26.38 -17.00
N ILE A 227 14.38 -26.86 -16.58
CA ILE A 227 14.23 -28.14 -15.91
C ILE A 227 13.40 -29.02 -16.84
N THR A 228 14.00 -30.10 -17.33
CA THR A 228 13.29 -31.09 -18.15
C THR A 228 12.76 -32.18 -17.23
N VAL A 229 11.45 -32.37 -17.23
CA VAL A 229 10.74 -33.42 -16.48
C VAL A 229 10.21 -34.43 -17.48
N VAL A 230 10.49 -35.71 -17.25
CA VAL A 230 10.04 -36.80 -18.11
C VAL A 230 9.05 -37.65 -17.35
N ASP A 231 7.86 -37.83 -17.92
CA ASP A 231 6.88 -38.78 -17.39
C ASP A 231 7.37 -40.21 -17.70
N PRO A 232 7.59 -41.05 -16.68
CA PRO A 232 8.06 -42.42 -16.88
C PRO A 232 7.01 -43.35 -17.51
N SER A 233 5.74 -42.96 -17.58
CA SER A 233 4.65 -43.80 -18.08
C SER A 233 4.44 -43.71 -19.60
N ASP A 234 4.59 -42.51 -20.19
CA ASP A 234 4.39 -42.28 -21.63
C ASP A 234 5.62 -41.66 -22.34
N GLY A 235 6.66 -41.30 -21.59
CA GLY A 235 7.89 -40.68 -22.11
C GLY A 235 7.73 -39.21 -22.49
N HIS A 236 6.58 -38.59 -22.21
CA HIS A 236 6.33 -37.19 -22.50
C HIS A 236 7.28 -36.29 -21.70
N GLN A 237 7.80 -35.25 -22.35
CA GLN A 237 8.74 -34.31 -21.74
C GLN A 237 8.10 -32.93 -21.56
N VAL A 238 8.20 -32.39 -20.36
CA VAL A 238 7.78 -31.03 -20.02
C VAL A 238 9.00 -30.22 -19.61
N VAL A 239 9.06 -28.97 -20.08
CA VAL A 239 10.16 -28.06 -19.77
C VAL A 239 9.65 -26.94 -18.88
N ASP A 240 10.10 -26.92 -17.63
CA ASP A 240 9.81 -25.88 -16.66
C ASP A 240 10.92 -24.82 -16.67
N ILE A 241 10.54 -23.55 -16.81
CA ILE A 241 11.47 -22.42 -16.87
C ILE A 241 11.40 -21.63 -15.57
N VAL A 242 12.53 -21.54 -14.88
CA VAL A 242 12.70 -20.78 -13.63
C VAL A 242 13.60 -19.56 -13.90
N PRO A 243 13.16 -18.32 -13.59
CA PRO A 243 13.98 -17.13 -13.77
C PRO A 243 15.09 -17.03 -12.71
N SER A 244 16.02 -16.09 -12.90
CA SER A 244 17.05 -15.79 -11.91
C SER A 244 16.45 -15.21 -10.62
N GLY A 245 16.81 -15.77 -9.46
CA GLY A 245 16.41 -15.29 -8.15
C GLY A 245 16.08 -16.39 -7.14
N PRO A 246 15.02 -17.19 -7.37
CA PRO A 246 14.70 -18.34 -6.52
C PRO A 246 15.80 -19.39 -6.52
N GLU A 247 16.08 -20.00 -5.36
CA GLU A 247 17.06 -21.08 -5.25
C GLU A 247 16.39 -22.41 -5.57
N LEU A 248 17.07 -23.30 -6.30
CA LEU A 248 16.52 -24.59 -6.71
C LEU A 248 16.57 -25.59 -5.54
N LEU A 249 15.51 -26.37 -5.36
CA LEU A 249 15.39 -27.38 -4.30
C LEU A 249 15.52 -28.83 -4.81
N VAL A 250 15.37 -29.04 -6.12
CA VAL A 250 15.37 -30.37 -6.74
C VAL A 250 16.69 -30.67 -7.44
N SER A 251 17.01 -31.96 -7.57
CA SER A 251 18.21 -32.45 -8.28
C SER A 251 17.86 -33.32 -9.49
N GLU A 252 18.80 -33.50 -10.41
CA GLU A 252 18.65 -34.46 -11.52
C GLU A 252 18.47 -35.89 -10.99
N GLY A 253 17.56 -36.66 -11.60
CA GLY A 253 17.18 -38.01 -11.18
C GLY A 253 16.10 -38.07 -10.11
N GLU A 254 15.68 -36.93 -9.55
CA GLU A 254 14.63 -36.89 -8.52
C GLU A 254 13.23 -37.09 -9.13
N SER A 255 12.38 -37.87 -8.46
CA SER A 255 10.96 -37.98 -8.81
C SER A 255 10.15 -36.88 -8.12
N ILE A 256 9.40 -36.13 -8.91
CA ILE A 256 8.61 -34.98 -8.47
C ILE A 256 7.12 -35.20 -8.79
N LYS A 257 6.25 -34.59 -7.99
CA LYS A 257 4.79 -34.59 -8.20
C LYS A 257 4.35 -33.32 -8.91
N LEU A 258 3.17 -33.38 -9.53
CA LEU A 258 2.46 -32.19 -10.02
C LEU A 258 2.33 -31.17 -8.90
N ASP A 259 2.58 -29.89 -9.22
CA ASP A 259 2.55 -28.75 -8.30
C ASP A 259 3.57 -28.78 -7.16
N GLN A 260 4.50 -29.75 -7.14
CA GLN A 260 5.61 -29.75 -6.18
C GLN A 260 6.49 -28.52 -6.40
N PRO A 261 6.88 -27.78 -5.33
CA PRO A 261 7.75 -26.63 -5.47
C PRO A 261 9.14 -27.06 -5.96
N LEU A 262 9.58 -26.49 -7.07
CA LEU A 262 10.93 -26.68 -7.62
C LEU A 262 11.95 -25.75 -6.95
N THR A 263 11.48 -24.63 -6.40
CA THR A 263 12.32 -23.58 -5.84
C THR A 263 11.94 -23.20 -4.41
N SER A 264 12.89 -22.61 -3.68
CA SER A 264 12.60 -21.91 -2.43
C SER A 264 11.77 -20.66 -2.67
N ASN A 265 11.16 -20.12 -1.61
CA ASN A 265 10.45 -18.84 -1.68
C ASN A 265 11.43 -17.68 -1.44
N PRO A 266 11.78 -16.88 -2.46
CA PRO A 266 12.70 -15.75 -2.29
C PRO A 266 12.05 -14.54 -1.60
N ASN A 267 10.72 -14.54 -1.39
CA ASN A 267 10.00 -13.38 -0.92
C ASN A 267 10.20 -13.12 0.57
N VAL A 268 10.75 -11.95 0.89
CA VAL A 268 10.92 -11.43 2.25
C VAL A 268 10.00 -10.23 2.55
N GLY A 269 9.23 -9.80 1.54
CA GLY A 269 8.28 -8.70 1.63
C GLY A 269 6.90 -9.11 2.13
N GLY A 270 5.93 -8.24 1.92
CA GLY A 270 4.52 -8.52 2.16
C GLY A 270 3.65 -7.27 2.22
N PHE A 271 2.36 -7.52 2.11
CA PHE A 271 1.30 -6.54 2.21
C PHE A 271 0.56 -6.72 3.53
N GLY A 272 0.09 -5.60 4.10
CA GLY A 272 -0.76 -5.57 5.27
C GLY A 272 -1.86 -4.54 5.12
N GLN A 273 -2.94 -4.77 5.85
CA GLN A 273 -4.04 -3.82 6.01
C GLN A 273 -4.14 -3.40 7.46
N GLY A 274 -4.56 -2.16 7.66
CA GLY A 274 -4.91 -1.62 8.97
C GLY A 274 -6.14 -0.74 8.84
N ASP A 275 -6.92 -0.68 9.90
CA ASP A 275 -8.13 0.12 9.99
C ASP A 275 -8.00 1.03 11.21
N ALA A 276 -8.46 2.27 11.06
CA ALA A 276 -8.54 3.24 12.15
C ALA A 276 -9.87 3.99 12.07
N GLU A 277 -10.18 4.77 13.09
CA GLU A 277 -11.38 5.59 13.12
C GLU A 277 -11.02 7.00 13.61
N VAL A 278 -11.65 8.00 13.02
CA VAL A 278 -11.51 9.41 13.41
C VAL A 278 -12.88 10.00 13.68
N VAL A 279 -13.03 10.73 14.77
CA VAL A 279 -14.26 11.49 15.06
C VAL A 279 -14.12 12.90 14.51
N LEU A 280 -14.99 13.28 13.56
CA LEU A 280 -15.14 14.68 13.18
C LEU A 280 -16.00 15.37 14.24
N GLN A 281 -15.37 16.16 15.10
CA GLN A 281 -15.99 16.72 16.29
C GLN A 281 -16.45 18.16 16.07
N ASP A 282 -17.65 18.46 16.58
CA ASP A 282 -18.18 19.81 16.67
C ASP A 282 -17.78 20.43 18.02
N PRO A 283 -17.03 21.55 18.04
CA PRO A 283 -16.68 22.26 19.27
C PRO A 283 -17.88 22.57 20.17
N LEU A 284 -19.05 22.87 19.59
CA LEU A 284 -20.26 23.22 20.33
C LEU A 284 -20.81 22.03 21.13
N ARG A 285 -20.67 20.80 20.60
CA ARG A 285 -21.06 19.58 21.32
C ARG A 285 -20.23 19.40 22.59
N VAL A 286 -18.92 19.67 22.49
CA VAL A 286 -18.00 19.57 23.64
C VAL A 286 -18.30 20.67 24.66
N GLN A 287 -18.53 21.90 24.22
CA GLN A 287 -18.89 23.00 25.11
C GLN A 287 -20.21 22.72 25.86
N GLY A 288 -21.25 22.28 25.14
CA GLY A 288 -22.53 21.88 25.75
C GLY A 288 -22.36 20.75 26.78
N LEU A 289 -21.52 19.75 26.47
CA LEU A 289 -21.21 18.66 27.39
C LEU A 289 -20.52 19.16 28.67
N LEU A 290 -19.57 20.09 28.56
CA LEU A 290 -18.89 20.66 29.72
C LEU A 290 -19.85 21.45 30.63
N PHE A 291 -20.75 22.24 30.04
CA PHE A 291 -21.79 22.93 30.81
C PHE A 291 -22.71 21.93 31.52
N PHE A 292 -23.14 20.88 30.82
CA PHE A 292 -23.94 19.81 31.41
C PHE A 292 -23.23 19.15 32.59
N PHE A 293 -21.94 18.82 32.46
CA PHE A 293 -21.14 18.29 33.57
C PHE A 293 -21.06 19.23 34.76
N ALA A 294 -20.87 20.53 34.53
CA ALA A 294 -20.89 21.51 35.61
C ALA A 294 -22.23 21.53 36.36
N PHE A 295 -23.35 21.48 35.64
CA PHE A 295 -24.69 21.42 36.25
C PHE A 295 -24.92 20.11 37.02
N VAL A 296 -24.46 18.97 36.50
CA VAL A 296 -24.57 17.68 37.19
C VAL A 296 -23.77 17.70 38.49
N ILE A 297 -22.51 18.19 38.47
CA ILE A 297 -21.68 18.32 39.66
C ILE A 297 -22.36 19.25 40.68
N LEU A 298 -22.88 20.39 40.22
CA LEU A 298 -23.58 21.33 41.10
C LEU A 298 -24.81 20.70 41.75
N ALA A 299 -25.62 19.97 40.98
CA ALA A 299 -26.79 19.25 41.49
C ALA A 299 -26.40 18.16 42.50
N GLN A 300 -25.35 17.38 42.22
CA GLN A 300 -24.84 16.37 43.15
C GLN A 300 -24.39 17.01 44.48
N VAL A 301 -23.63 18.11 44.41
CA VAL A 301 -23.21 18.86 45.60
C VAL A 301 -24.42 19.36 46.39
N PHE A 302 -25.40 19.98 45.74
CA PHE A 302 -26.59 20.47 46.43
C PHE A 302 -27.45 19.36 47.05
N LEU A 303 -27.59 18.21 46.39
CA LEU A 303 -28.29 17.05 46.95
C LEU A 303 -27.60 16.54 48.22
N VAL A 304 -26.27 16.44 48.21
CA VAL A 304 -25.49 16.03 49.38
C VAL A 304 -25.60 17.07 50.50
N LEU A 305 -25.44 18.36 50.20
CA LEU A 305 -25.58 19.43 51.19
C LEU A 305 -26.98 19.46 51.79
N LYS A 306 -28.02 19.30 50.97
CA LYS A 306 -29.40 19.25 51.44
C LYS A 306 -29.66 18.04 52.33
N LYS A 307 -29.15 16.86 51.95
CA LYS A 307 -29.19 15.66 52.80
C LYS A 307 -28.51 15.93 54.14
N LYS A 308 -27.29 16.48 54.14
CA LYS A 308 -26.56 16.82 55.37
C LYS A 308 -27.26 17.87 56.23
N GLN A 309 -27.94 18.82 55.61
CA GLN A 309 -28.79 19.78 56.33
C GLN A 309 -29.96 19.07 57.02
N PHE A 310 -30.64 18.16 56.32
CA PHE A 310 -31.81 17.45 56.86
C PHE A 310 -31.44 16.43 57.94
N GLU A 311 -30.30 15.74 57.80
CA GLU A 311 -29.76 14.85 58.85
C GLU A 311 -29.60 15.59 60.19
N LYS A 312 -29.27 16.90 60.18
CA LYS A 312 -29.22 17.71 61.42
C LYS A 312 -30.59 17.91 62.07
N VAL A 313 -31.66 18.04 61.27
CA VAL A 313 -33.03 18.17 61.77
C VAL A 313 -33.50 16.84 62.35
N GLN A 314 -33.29 15.74 61.64
CA GLN A 314 -33.62 14.40 62.14
C GLN A 314 -32.88 14.07 63.46
N LEU A 315 -31.61 14.47 63.58
CA LEU A 315 -30.83 14.33 64.81
C LEU A 315 -31.42 15.15 65.97
N TYR A 316 -31.99 16.32 65.70
CA TYR A 316 -32.60 17.17 66.72
C TYR A 316 -33.97 16.63 67.17
N GLU A 317 -34.80 16.17 66.23
CA GLU A 317 -36.15 15.69 66.52
C GLU A 317 -36.17 14.25 67.04
N MET A 318 -35.06 13.50 66.93
CA MET A 318 -34.94 12.05 67.22
C MET A 318 -36.06 11.20 66.62
N ASN A 319 -36.67 11.68 65.54
CA ASN A 319 -37.74 11.00 64.83
C ASN A 319 -37.33 10.98 63.35
N PHE A 320 -37.32 9.77 62.77
CA PHE A 320 -36.64 9.49 61.50
C PHE A 320 -37.60 9.42 60.31
#